data_AF-A0A2U2AJQ9-F1
#
_entry.id   AF-A0A2U2AJQ9-F1
#
_cell.length_a   1.000
_cell.length_b   1.000
_cell.length_c   1.000
_cell.angle_alpha   90.00
_cell.angle_beta   90.00
_cell.angle_gamma   90.00
#
_symmetry.space_group_name_H-M   'P 1'
#
loop_
_entity.id
_entity.type
_entity.pdbx_description
1 polymer ?
#
loop_
_entity_poly.entity_id
_entity_poly.type
_entity_poly.pdbx_seq_one_letter_code
_entity_poly.pdbx_strand_id
1 'polypeptide(L)'
;MKEINFFAKGEITNSIEVVRKLLECGIFSSENSRHPLFKSAFIEMLIELRNFMYHCDNVGERISFTDDVNIDASKKIHDVTDVIKYVRDALCHPDSDNHYIEKGNIKSTFNVCFGKANLLETSEFKQGSEYEDDICFFFGSQNIYLKRHIIRAYEKALVILSPIFSR
;
A
#
# COMPACT_ATOMS: atom_id res chain seq x y z
N MET A 1 23.50 4.23 -12.52
CA MET A 1 22.82 4.56 -11.25
C MET A 1 22.75 6.08 -11.16
N LYS A 2 21.56 6.69 -11.13
CA LYS A 2 21.46 8.14 -10.95
C LYS A 2 21.90 8.48 -9.53
N GLU A 3 22.77 9.48 -9.40
CA GLU A 3 23.15 10.00 -8.09
C GLU A 3 21.93 10.71 -7.47
N ILE A 4 21.59 10.34 -6.24
CA ILE A 4 20.48 10.95 -5.51
C ILE A 4 20.99 12.24 -4.88
N ASN A 5 20.33 13.36 -5.21
CA ASN A 5 20.74 14.66 -4.72
C ASN A 5 20.47 14.82 -3.21
N PHE A 6 21.05 15.86 -2.60
CA PHE A 6 20.91 16.15 -1.17
C PHE A 6 19.45 16.25 -0.70
N PHE A 7 18.58 16.89 -1.49
CA PHE A 7 17.16 17.05 -1.15
C PHE A 7 16.44 15.70 -1.09
N ALA A 8 16.65 14.85 -2.09
CA ALA A 8 16.07 13.52 -2.14
C ALA A 8 16.59 12.62 -0.98
N LYS A 9 17.85 12.77 -0.56
CA LYS A 9 18.36 12.06 0.64
C LYS A 9 17.63 12.51 1.91
N GLY A 10 17.37 13.81 2.06
CA GLY A 10 16.58 14.36 3.16
C GLY A 10 15.14 13.86 3.16
N GLU A 11 14.49 13.88 1.99
CA GLU A 11 13.11 13.40 1.80
C GLU A 11 12.99 11.92 2.16
N ILE A 12 13.87 11.06 1.63
CA ILE A 12 13.85 9.62 1.94
C ILE A 12 14.08 9.40 3.45
N THR A 13 15.02 10.12 4.07
CA THR A 13 15.26 9.99 5.52
C THR A 13 14.02 10.33 6.34
N ASN A 14 13.34 11.42 5.99
CA ASN A 14 12.09 11.80 6.65
C ASN A 14 10.98 10.76 6.42
N SER A 15 10.85 10.27 5.18
CA SER A 15 9.88 9.22 4.80
C SER A 15 10.08 7.98 5.67
N ILE A 16 11.33 7.57 5.90
CA ILE A 16 11.70 6.41 6.74
C ILE A 16 11.19 6.60 8.16
N GLU A 17 11.45 7.77 8.75
CA GLU A 17 11.02 8.08 10.11
C GLU A 17 9.50 8.16 10.25
N VAL A 18 8.81 8.72 9.27
CA VAL A 18 7.33 8.79 9.25
C VAL A 18 6.74 7.39 9.21
N VAL A 19 7.14 6.55 8.24
CA VAL A 19 6.62 5.18 8.11
C VAL A 19 6.91 4.36 9.35
N ARG A 20 8.14 4.44 9.88
CA ARG A 20 8.52 3.75 11.11
C ARG A 20 7.61 4.14 12.28
N LYS A 21 7.38 5.44 12.51
CA LYS A 21 6.49 5.92 13.57
C LYS A 21 5.05 5.47 13.39
N LEU A 22 4.53 5.48 12.15
CA LEU A 22 3.17 5.01 11.86
C LEU A 22 3.00 3.50 12.13
N LEU A 23 4.02 2.70 11.85
CA LEU A 23 4.02 1.26 12.15
C LEU A 23 4.13 1.00 13.66
N GLU A 24 4.95 1.76 14.37
CA GLU A 24 5.23 1.54 15.80
C GLU A 24 4.18 2.15 16.74
N CYS A 25 3.43 3.18 16.32
CA CYS A 25 2.51 3.90 17.22
C CYS A 25 1.21 3.14 17.54
N GLY A 26 1.00 1.95 16.97
CA GLY A 26 -0.14 1.09 17.25
C GLY A 26 -1.45 1.51 16.59
N ILE A 27 -1.46 2.53 15.72
CA ILE A 27 -2.67 2.97 15.01
C ILE A 27 -3.25 1.85 14.14
N PHE A 28 -2.41 0.99 13.56
CA PHE A 28 -2.83 -0.16 12.76
C PHE A 28 -3.11 -1.40 13.62
N SER A 29 -4.15 -1.33 14.44
CA SER A 29 -4.64 -2.43 15.27
C SER A 29 -6.17 -2.50 15.23
N SER A 30 -6.73 -3.67 15.57
CA SER A 30 -8.18 -3.90 15.56
C SER A 30 -8.92 -2.93 16.49
N GLU A 31 -8.30 -2.62 17.63
CA GLU A 31 -8.83 -1.72 18.66
C GLU A 31 -8.93 -0.29 18.15
N ASN A 32 -8.02 0.10 17.25
CA ASN A 32 -7.93 1.43 16.66
C ASN A 32 -8.62 1.56 15.29
N SER A 33 -9.32 0.52 14.82
CA SER A 33 -10.01 0.50 13.51
C SER A 33 -10.99 1.66 13.31
N ARG A 34 -11.57 2.18 14.40
CA ARG A 34 -12.49 3.33 14.41
C ARG A 34 -11.84 4.64 14.87
N HIS A 35 -10.54 4.63 15.13
CA HIS A 35 -9.82 5.82 15.57
C HIS A 35 -9.88 6.88 14.44
N PRO A 36 -10.16 8.17 14.75
CA PRO A 36 -10.30 9.21 13.73
C PRO A 36 -9.07 9.36 12.81
N LEU A 37 -7.89 9.02 13.32
CA LEU A 37 -6.63 9.10 12.58
C LEU A 37 -6.30 7.83 11.78
N PHE A 38 -7.05 6.73 11.90
CA PHE A 38 -6.73 5.46 11.26
C PHE A 38 -6.60 5.58 9.74
N LYS A 39 -7.60 6.20 9.10
CA LYS A 39 -7.59 6.43 7.66
C LYS A 39 -6.51 7.43 7.23
N SER A 40 -6.33 8.52 7.98
CA SER A 40 -5.31 9.52 7.66
C SER A 40 -3.90 8.95 7.78
N ALA A 41 -3.63 8.14 8.80
CA ALA A 41 -2.37 7.40 8.97
C ALA A 41 -2.11 6.45 7.80
N PHE A 42 -3.15 5.76 7.31
CA PHE A 42 -3.01 4.90 6.14
C PHE A 42 -2.73 5.68 4.84
N ILE A 43 -3.36 6.85 4.66
CA ILE A 43 -3.09 7.71 3.51
C ILE A 43 -1.64 8.18 3.52
N GLU A 44 -1.15 8.66 4.66
CA GLU A 44 0.25 9.07 4.84
C GLU A 44 1.21 7.91 4.52
N MET A 45 0.93 6.71 5.06
CA MET A 45 1.70 5.50 4.77
C MET A 45 1.84 5.24 3.26
N LEU A 46 0.75 5.39 2.49
CA LEU A 46 0.78 5.17 1.04
C LEU A 46 1.51 6.26 0.27
N ILE A 47 1.45 7.51 0.74
CA ILE A 47 2.21 8.63 0.15
C ILE A 47 3.70 8.32 0.28
N GLU A 48 4.15 7.95 1.47
CA GLU A 48 5.56 7.65 1.74
C GLU A 48 6.03 6.37 1.02
N LEU A 49 5.21 5.32 0.99
CA LEU A 49 5.52 4.12 0.20
C LEU A 49 5.68 4.45 -1.29
N ARG A 50 4.81 5.31 -1.84
CA ARG A 50 4.92 5.70 -3.24
C ARG A 50 6.19 6.50 -3.51
N ASN A 51 6.62 7.32 -2.55
CA ASN A 51 7.91 8.01 -2.62
C ASN A 51 9.06 7.00 -2.69
N PHE A 52 9.06 5.99 -1.82
CA PHE A 52 10.05 4.91 -1.88
C PHE A 52 10.05 4.16 -3.22
N MET A 53 8.88 3.77 -3.73
CA MET A 53 8.80 3.06 -5.02
C MET A 53 9.42 3.90 -6.15
N TYR A 54 9.18 5.21 -6.15
CA TYR A 54 9.76 6.13 -7.14
C TYR A 54 11.29 6.20 -7.03
N HIS A 55 11.84 6.32 -5.81
CA HIS A 55 13.28 6.37 -5.62
C HIS A 55 13.98 5.05 -5.93
N CYS A 56 13.37 3.92 -5.59
CA CYS A 56 13.87 2.59 -5.95
C CYS A 56 13.94 2.41 -7.48
N ASP A 57 12.91 2.83 -8.20
CA ASP A 57 12.89 2.82 -9.68
C ASP A 57 13.98 3.74 -10.27
N ASN A 58 14.20 4.93 -9.70
CA ASN A 58 15.24 5.87 -10.14
C ASN A 58 16.66 5.35 -9.98
N VAL A 59 16.92 4.48 -8.99
CA VAL A 59 18.22 3.83 -8.83
C VAL A 59 18.35 2.55 -9.67
N GLY A 60 17.28 2.14 -10.35
CA GLY A 60 17.24 1.00 -11.27
C GLY A 60 16.76 -0.30 -10.63
N GLU A 61 16.18 -0.26 -9.43
CA GLU A 61 15.74 -1.44 -8.68
C GLU A 61 14.26 -1.31 -8.30
N ARG A 62 13.36 -1.62 -9.23
CA ARG A 62 11.92 -1.61 -8.96
C ARG A 62 11.53 -2.71 -7.97
N ILE A 63 10.65 -2.39 -7.02
CA ILE A 63 10.03 -3.37 -6.12
C ILE A 63 8.81 -4.00 -6.82
N SER A 64 8.97 -5.21 -7.35
CA SER A 64 8.01 -5.81 -8.29
C SER A 64 7.52 -7.22 -7.92
N PHE A 65 7.44 -7.56 -6.63
CA PHE A 65 6.87 -8.85 -6.25
C PHE A 65 5.36 -8.91 -6.54
N THR A 66 4.87 -10.12 -6.81
CA THR A 66 3.48 -10.38 -7.22
C THR A 66 2.73 -11.30 -6.26
N ASP A 67 3.40 -11.83 -5.22
CA ASP A 67 2.74 -12.63 -4.18
C ASP A 67 1.59 -11.82 -3.58
N ASP A 68 0.40 -12.42 -3.50
CA ASP A 68 -0.83 -11.85 -2.94
C ASP A 68 -1.38 -10.60 -3.66
N VAL A 69 -0.86 -10.28 -4.85
CA VAL A 69 -1.33 -9.18 -5.70
C VAL A 69 -2.41 -9.66 -6.67
N ASN A 70 -3.54 -8.97 -6.71
CA ASN A 70 -4.58 -9.16 -7.72
C ASN A 70 -4.16 -8.49 -9.06
N ILE A 71 -3.38 -9.22 -9.85
CA ILE A 71 -2.92 -8.78 -11.17
C ILE A 71 -4.11 -8.49 -12.08
N ASP A 72 -4.13 -7.28 -12.65
CA ASP A 72 -5.19 -6.80 -13.51
C ASP A 72 -4.59 -5.87 -14.59
N ALA A 73 -4.37 -6.43 -15.77
CA ALA A 73 -3.80 -5.70 -16.89
C ALA A 73 -4.70 -4.54 -17.37
N SER A 74 -6.01 -4.65 -17.21
CA SER A 74 -6.96 -3.59 -17.61
C SER A 74 -6.79 -2.34 -16.73
N LYS A 75 -6.43 -2.54 -15.47
CA LYS A 75 -6.12 -1.49 -14.48
C LYS A 75 -4.63 -1.16 -14.39
N LYS A 76 -3.80 -1.77 -15.26
CA LYS A 76 -2.34 -1.62 -15.29
C LYS A 76 -1.67 -2.03 -13.98
N ILE A 77 -2.16 -3.11 -13.37
CA ILE A 77 -1.62 -3.68 -12.13
C ILE A 77 -0.82 -4.94 -12.49
N HIS A 78 0.49 -4.84 -12.40
CA HIS A 78 1.41 -5.95 -12.71
C HIS A 78 2.21 -6.44 -11.50
N ASP A 79 2.27 -5.64 -10.44
CA ASP A 79 3.04 -5.93 -9.23
C ASP A 79 2.58 -5.06 -8.04
N VAL A 80 3.24 -5.24 -6.89
CA VAL A 80 2.95 -4.47 -5.68
C VAL A 80 3.13 -2.95 -5.86
N THR A 81 4.08 -2.50 -6.69
CA THR A 81 4.29 -1.06 -6.92
C THR A 81 3.07 -0.46 -7.61
N ASP A 82 2.46 -1.20 -8.53
CA ASP A 82 1.23 -0.78 -9.20
C ASP A 82 0.02 -0.82 -8.26
N VAL A 83 -0.10 -1.83 -7.38
CA VAL A 83 -1.16 -1.87 -6.36
C VAL A 83 -1.06 -0.69 -5.38
N ILE A 84 0.13 -0.40 -4.85
CA ILE A 84 0.34 0.74 -3.94
C ILE A 84 -0.09 2.04 -4.62
N LYS A 85 0.28 2.21 -5.90
CA LYS A 85 -0.15 3.36 -6.69
C LYS A 85 -1.67 3.41 -6.84
N TYR A 86 -2.28 2.30 -7.23
CA TYR A 86 -3.72 2.18 -7.45
C TYR A 86 -4.51 2.57 -6.20
N VAL A 87 -4.12 2.01 -5.05
CA VAL A 87 -4.78 2.24 -3.76
C VAL A 87 -4.61 3.68 -3.28
N ARG A 88 -3.40 4.25 -3.39
CA ARG A 88 -3.16 5.66 -3.11
C ARG A 88 -4.04 6.55 -3.99
N ASP A 89 -4.08 6.27 -5.29
CA ASP A 89 -4.86 7.05 -6.25
C ASP A 89 -6.36 6.98 -5.93
N ALA A 90 -6.88 5.82 -5.53
CA ALA A 90 -8.25 5.72 -5.03
C ALA A 90 -8.47 6.65 -3.83
N LEU A 91 -7.63 6.59 -2.80
CA LEU A 91 -7.83 7.38 -1.58
C LEU A 91 -7.69 8.88 -1.77
N CYS A 92 -6.75 9.31 -2.61
CA CYS A 92 -6.47 10.72 -2.86
C CYS A 92 -7.42 11.36 -3.89
N HIS A 93 -8.09 10.57 -4.74
CA HIS A 93 -9.00 11.07 -5.77
C HIS A 93 -10.41 10.50 -5.54
N PRO A 94 -11.31 11.25 -4.88
CA PRO A 94 -12.67 10.79 -4.54
C PRO A 94 -13.50 10.32 -5.74
N ASP A 95 -13.25 10.90 -6.91
CA ASP A 95 -13.95 10.62 -8.17
C ASP A 95 -13.29 9.52 -9.01
N SER A 96 -12.26 8.85 -8.48
CA SER A 96 -11.57 7.79 -9.22
C SER A 96 -12.44 6.54 -9.39
N ASP A 97 -12.40 5.93 -10.58
CA ASP A 97 -13.02 4.63 -10.83
C ASP A 97 -12.39 3.50 -9.99
N ASN A 98 -11.25 3.75 -9.36
CA ASN A 98 -10.54 2.78 -8.52
C ASN A 98 -11.30 2.38 -7.24
N HIS A 99 -12.42 3.05 -6.95
CA HIS A 99 -13.31 2.68 -5.84
C HIS A 99 -14.31 1.58 -6.20
N TYR A 100 -14.45 1.24 -7.48
CA TYR A 100 -15.54 0.38 -7.93
C TYR A 100 -15.09 -1.06 -8.20
N ILE A 101 -15.91 -1.98 -7.74
CA ILE A 101 -15.95 -3.36 -8.23
C ILE A 101 -16.79 -3.32 -9.50
N GLU A 102 -16.13 -3.55 -10.65
CA GLU A 102 -16.77 -3.40 -11.98
C GLU A 102 -18.02 -4.28 -12.12
N LYS A 103 -17.97 -5.50 -11.58
CA LYS A 103 -19.13 -6.37 -11.48
C LYS A 103 -20.06 -5.88 -10.36
N GLY A 104 -21.25 -5.44 -10.74
CA GLY A 104 -22.30 -5.02 -9.82
C GLY A 104 -22.28 -3.54 -9.44
N ASN A 105 -21.34 -2.73 -9.96
CA ASN A 105 -21.21 -1.30 -9.65
C ASN A 105 -21.15 -1.01 -8.13
N ILE A 106 -20.44 -1.87 -7.40
CA ILE A 106 -20.35 -1.79 -5.94
C ILE A 106 -19.15 -0.91 -5.58
N LYS A 107 -19.40 0.12 -4.77
CA LYS A 107 -18.34 1.00 -4.25
C LYS A 107 -17.70 0.39 -3.01
N SER A 108 -16.43 0.02 -3.10
CA SER A 108 -15.59 -0.45 -1.99
C SER A 108 -14.51 0.59 -1.75
N THR A 109 -14.79 1.55 -0.85
CA THR A 109 -13.87 2.65 -0.52
C THR A 109 -13.38 2.46 0.91
N PHE A 110 -12.15 1.96 1.06
CA PHE A 110 -11.49 1.83 2.35
C PHE A 110 -12.21 0.86 3.31
N ASN A 111 -12.56 -0.33 2.82
CA ASN A 111 -12.98 -1.42 3.71
C ASN A 111 -11.75 -2.09 4.32
N VAL A 112 -11.87 -2.59 5.56
CA VAL A 112 -10.75 -3.15 6.32
C VAL A 112 -11.16 -4.45 6.99
N CYS A 113 -10.29 -5.45 6.93
CA CYS A 113 -10.36 -6.71 7.69
C CYS A 113 -9.14 -6.86 8.58
N PHE A 114 -9.36 -7.37 9.79
CA PHE A 114 -8.31 -7.81 10.70
C PHE A 114 -8.42 -9.34 10.79
N GLY A 115 -7.33 -10.03 10.46
CA GLY A 115 -7.33 -11.48 10.35
C GLY A 115 -8.07 -12.00 9.12
N LYS A 116 -8.38 -13.30 9.12
CA LYS A 116 -9.08 -13.96 8.01
C LYS A 116 -10.56 -13.64 8.10
N ALA A 117 -11.14 -13.16 7.01
CA ALA A 117 -12.55 -12.81 6.96
C ALA A 117 -13.08 -12.78 5.53
N ASN A 118 -14.35 -13.16 5.35
CA ASN A 118 -15.08 -12.91 4.11
C ASN A 118 -15.93 -11.65 4.31
N LEU A 119 -15.67 -10.58 3.55
CA LEU A 119 -16.47 -9.35 3.61
C LEU A 119 -17.71 -9.44 2.75
N LEU A 120 -17.54 -9.95 1.54
CA LEU A 120 -18.59 -9.99 0.55
C LEU A 120 -18.37 -11.21 -0.34
N GLU A 121 -19.38 -12.05 -0.43
CA GLU A 121 -19.36 -13.24 -1.27
C GLU A 121 -20.66 -13.29 -2.04
N THR A 122 -20.55 -13.27 -3.35
CA THR A 122 -21.67 -13.45 -4.29
C THR A 122 -21.30 -14.57 -5.25
N SER A 123 -22.24 -14.99 -6.09
CA SER A 123 -21.95 -15.95 -7.17
C SER A 123 -20.89 -15.47 -8.16
N GLU A 124 -20.61 -14.15 -8.23
CA GLU A 124 -19.75 -13.55 -9.25
C GLU A 124 -18.41 -13.05 -8.72
N PHE A 125 -18.31 -12.80 -7.41
CA PHE A 125 -17.07 -12.32 -6.78
C PHE A 125 -17.04 -12.61 -5.28
N LYS A 126 -15.82 -12.77 -4.77
CA LYS A 126 -15.49 -12.89 -3.35
C LYS A 126 -14.48 -11.81 -2.99
N GLN A 127 -14.77 -11.02 -1.95
CA GLN A 127 -13.87 -10.05 -1.34
C GLN A 127 -13.66 -10.46 0.12
N GLY A 128 -12.41 -10.71 0.50
CA GLY A 128 -12.06 -11.16 1.83
C GLY A 128 -10.55 -11.15 2.05
N SER A 129 -10.16 -11.29 3.32
CA SER A 129 -8.79 -11.50 3.76
C SER A 129 -8.57 -12.99 3.97
N GLU A 130 -7.49 -13.53 3.42
CA GLU A 130 -7.18 -14.96 3.51
C GLU A 130 -6.26 -15.31 4.71
N TYR A 131 -5.77 -14.29 5.43
CA TYR A 131 -4.68 -14.43 6.40
C TYR A 131 -5.05 -13.96 7.80
N GLU A 132 -4.89 -14.85 8.78
CA GLU A 132 -5.21 -14.59 10.20
C GLU A 132 -4.29 -13.55 10.85
N ASP A 133 -3.06 -13.41 10.34
CA ASP A 133 -2.04 -12.59 10.95
C ASP A 133 -1.92 -11.19 10.33
N ASP A 134 -2.81 -10.80 9.42
CA ASP A 134 -2.67 -9.56 8.64
C ASP A 134 -3.87 -8.62 8.75
N ILE A 135 -3.67 -7.40 8.25
CA ILE A 135 -4.72 -6.42 8.02
C ILE A 135 -4.86 -6.26 6.51
N CYS A 136 -6.06 -6.47 5.99
CA CYS A 136 -6.35 -6.34 4.57
C CYS A 136 -7.23 -5.10 4.32
N PHE A 137 -6.82 -4.25 3.40
CA PHE A 137 -7.56 -3.05 2.99
C PHE A 137 -8.08 -3.23 1.57
N PHE A 138 -9.32 -2.83 1.30
CA PHE A 138 -9.99 -3.05 0.01
C PHE A 138 -10.39 -1.74 -0.67
N PHE A 139 -10.14 -1.69 -1.99
CA PHE A 139 -10.38 -0.55 -2.87
C PHE A 139 -10.86 -1.06 -4.23
N GLY A 140 -12.15 -0.91 -4.50
CA GLY A 140 -12.77 -1.53 -5.67
C GLY A 140 -12.50 -3.03 -5.70
N SER A 141 -11.96 -3.53 -6.82
CA SER A 141 -11.59 -4.93 -7.02
C SER A 141 -10.21 -5.31 -6.47
N GLN A 142 -9.49 -4.36 -5.89
CA GLN A 142 -8.12 -4.54 -5.41
C GLN A 142 -8.08 -4.60 -3.89
N ASN A 143 -7.07 -5.31 -3.38
CA ASN A 143 -6.79 -5.40 -1.96
C ASN A 143 -5.29 -5.23 -1.71
N ILE A 144 -4.95 -4.74 -0.52
CA ILE A 144 -3.57 -4.58 -0.08
C ILE A 144 -3.45 -5.02 1.37
N TYR A 145 -2.41 -5.82 1.65
CA TYR A 145 -2.13 -6.33 2.99
C TYR A 145 -1.06 -5.48 3.69
N LEU A 146 -1.21 -5.27 4.99
CA LEU A 146 -0.25 -4.49 5.78
C LEU A 146 1.11 -5.19 5.83
N LYS A 147 1.17 -6.47 6.23
CA LYS A 147 2.45 -7.17 6.35
C LYS A 147 2.98 -7.59 4.99
N ARG A 148 2.17 -8.31 4.21
CA ARG A 148 2.60 -8.94 2.96
C ARG A 148 2.97 -7.95 1.85
N HIS A 149 2.31 -6.80 1.80
CA HIS A 149 2.57 -5.79 0.77
C HIS A 149 3.29 -4.57 1.34
N ILE A 150 2.69 -3.88 2.31
CA ILE A 150 3.17 -2.56 2.77
C ILE A 150 4.51 -2.69 3.50
N ILE A 151 4.58 -3.49 4.57
CA ILE A 151 5.80 -3.66 5.37
C ILE A 151 6.90 -4.30 4.51
N ARG A 152 6.57 -5.36 3.75
CA ARG A 152 7.53 -6.00 2.84
C ARG A 152 8.11 -5.03 1.80
N ALA A 153 7.28 -4.17 1.22
CA ALA A 153 7.74 -3.19 0.23
C ALA A 153 8.59 -2.09 0.90
N TYR A 154 8.22 -1.64 2.10
CA TYR A 154 9.04 -0.74 2.90
C TYR A 154 10.42 -1.34 3.23
N GLU A 155 10.48 -2.57 3.74
CA GLU A 155 11.74 -3.25 4.07
C GLU A 155 12.64 -3.43 2.84
N LYS A 156 12.06 -3.80 1.69
CA LYS A 156 12.80 -3.86 0.42
C LYS A 156 13.34 -2.50 0.02
N ALA A 157 12.56 -1.44 0.17
CA ALA A 157 13.02 -0.08 -0.13
C ALA A 157 14.19 0.32 0.77
N LEU A 158 14.16 -0.01 2.07
CA LEU A 158 15.27 0.26 2.97
C LEU A 158 16.56 -0.41 2.50
N VAL A 159 16.49 -1.68 2.06
CA VAL A 159 17.66 -2.39 1.53
C VAL A 159 18.21 -1.71 0.29
N ILE A 160 17.35 -1.42 -0.70
CA ILE A 160 17.71 -0.79 -1.98
C ILE A 160 18.32 0.60 -1.76
N LEU A 161 17.74 1.37 -0.84
CA LEU A 161 18.12 2.77 -0.58
C LEU A 161 19.23 2.90 0.49
N SER A 162 19.57 1.83 1.21
CA SER A 162 20.63 1.84 2.23
C SER A 162 21.99 2.38 1.78
N PRO A 163 22.47 2.14 0.53
CA PRO A 163 23.76 2.66 0.08
C PRO A 163 23.83 4.19 0.01
N ILE A 164 22.67 4.86 -0.03
CA ILE A 164 22.56 6.33 -0.09
C ILE A 164 22.98 6.96 1.24
N PHE A 165 22.73 6.25 2.35
CA PHE A 165 23.04 6.75 3.70
C PHE A 165 24.47 6.47 4.14
N SER A 166 25.13 5.50 3.50
CA SER A 166 26.49 5.05 3.86
C SER A 166 27.61 5.82 3.16
N ARG A 167 27.27 6.91 2.46
CA ARG A 167 28.20 7.82 1.77
C ARG A 167 28.11 9.23 2.33
#